data_AF-A0A3N5NLS6-F1
#
_entry.id   AF-A0A3N5NLS6-F1
#
_cell.length_a   1.000
_cell.length_b   1.000
_cell.length_c   1.000
_cell.angle_alpha   90.00
_cell.angle_beta   90.00
_cell.angle_gamma   90.00
#
_symmetry.space_group_name_H-M   'P 1'
#
loop_
_entity.id
_entity.type
_entity.pdbx_description
1 polymer ?
#
loop_
_entity_poly.entity_id
_entity_poly.type
_entity_poly.pdbx_seq_one_letter_code
_entity_poly.pdbx_strand_id
1 'polypeptide(L)'
;MKKRAAHQPPQFSLLSESQIQDLHLGALELLRRTGIRFYHPGALEMLKAAGAFVSDGNLARFPASLVEDAIASTPSRIVMCDRDGEPQSSWRAPGSISGPAPIV
;
A
#
# COMPACT_ATOMS: atom_id res chain seq x y z
N MET A 1 -21.62 28.13 -25.69
CA MET A 1 -20.41 27.50 -25.11
C MET A 1 -20.74 26.07 -24.70
N LYS A 2 -20.19 25.06 -25.38
CA LYS A 2 -20.44 23.63 -25.13
C LYS A 2 -19.63 23.18 -23.90
N LYS A 3 -20.30 22.76 -22.82
CA LYS A 3 -19.64 22.15 -21.66
C LYS A 3 -19.07 20.79 -22.08
N ARG A 4 -17.76 20.60 -21.94
CA ARG A 4 -17.10 19.30 -22.15
C ARG A 4 -17.53 18.37 -21.02
N ALA A 5 -18.18 17.26 -21.35
CA ALA A 5 -18.50 16.21 -20.39
C ALA A 5 -17.19 15.62 -19.83
N ALA A 6 -17.08 15.54 -18.51
CA ALA A 6 -15.98 14.86 -17.85
C ALA A 6 -15.99 13.38 -18.26
N HIS A 7 -14.94 12.92 -18.94
CA HIS A 7 -14.73 11.49 -19.21
C HIS A 7 -14.37 10.82 -17.88
N GLN A 8 -15.35 10.23 -17.19
CA GLN A 8 -15.07 9.24 -16.16
C GLN A 8 -14.85 7.90 -16.88
N PRO A 9 -13.62 7.36 -16.89
CA PRO A 9 -13.41 6.01 -17.39
C PRO A 9 -14.25 5.04 -16.53
N PRO A 10 -14.89 4.03 -17.13
CA PRO A 10 -15.61 3.01 -16.37
C PRO A 10 -14.63 2.31 -15.42
N GLN A 11 -15.00 2.24 -14.14
CA GLN A 11 -14.26 1.48 -13.14
C GLN A 11 -14.61 0.01 -13.30
N PHE A 12 -13.74 -0.76 -13.96
CA PHE A 12 -13.91 -2.20 -14.10
C PHE A 12 -13.55 -2.89 -12.78
N SER A 13 -14.56 -3.35 -12.05
CA SER A 13 -14.37 -4.27 -10.92
C SER A 13 -14.57 -5.69 -11.43
N LEU A 14 -13.46 -6.37 -11.76
CA LEU A 14 -13.48 -7.72 -12.34
C LEU A 14 -13.68 -8.82 -11.29
N LEU A 15 -13.38 -8.53 -10.02
CA LEU A 15 -13.47 -9.47 -8.91
C LEU A 15 -14.71 -9.18 -8.07
N SER A 16 -15.40 -10.24 -7.63
CA SER A 16 -16.44 -10.12 -6.62
C SER A 16 -15.84 -9.77 -5.26
N GLU A 17 -16.67 -9.27 -4.34
CA GLU A 17 -16.26 -8.98 -2.96
C GLU A 17 -15.65 -10.21 -2.28
N SER A 18 -16.24 -11.40 -2.50
CA SER A 18 -15.72 -12.66 -1.97
C SER A 18 -14.32 -12.99 -2.52
N GLN A 19 -14.06 -12.76 -3.81
CA GLN A 19 -12.75 -12.99 -4.40
C GLN A 19 -11.69 -12.01 -3.88
N ILE A 20 -12.09 -10.77 -3.60
CA ILE A 20 -11.22 -9.78 -2.97
C ILE A 20 -10.89 -10.22 -1.54
N GLN A 21 -11.88 -10.71 -0.80
CA GLN A 21 -11.68 -11.21 0.56
C GLN A 21 -10.78 -12.44 0.59
N ASP A 22 -10.95 -13.39 -0.34
CA ASP A 22 -10.07 -14.55 -0.48
C ASP A 22 -8.63 -14.15 -0.77
N LEU A 23 -8.44 -13.16 -1.65
CA LEU A 23 -7.10 -12.62 -1.95
C LEU A 23 -6.48 -11.95 -0.73
N HIS A 24 -7.26 -11.18 0.02
CA HIS A 24 -6.81 -10.52 1.24
C HIS A 24 -6.36 -11.53 2.29
N LEU A 25 -7.18 -12.55 2.57
CA LEU A 25 -6.84 -13.63 3.49
C LEU A 25 -5.62 -14.44 3.03
N GLY A 26 -5.51 -14.70 1.72
CA GLY A 26 -4.34 -15.33 1.12
C GLY A 26 -3.06 -14.53 1.33
N ALA A 27 -3.12 -13.21 1.15
CA ALA A 27 -2.00 -12.32 1.40
C ALA A 27 -1.57 -12.31 2.88
N LEU A 28 -2.52 -12.25 3.81
CA LEU A 28 -2.25 -12.35 5.25
C LEU A 28 -1.59 -13.68 5.61
N GLU A 29 -2.05 -14.79 5.03
CA GLU A 29 -1.46 -16.11 5.26
C GLU A 29 -0.02 -16.21 4.74
N LEU A 30 0.29 -15.60 3.58
CA LEU A 30 1.66 -15.52 3.06
C LEU A 30 2.57 -14.70 4.00
N LEU A 31 2.11 -13.55 4.48
CA LEU A 31 2.88 -12.70 5.40
C LEU A 31 3.11 -13.38 6.76
N ARG A 32 2.15 -14.19 7.21
CA ARG A 32 2.24 -14.95 8.46
C ARG A 32 3.17 -16.16 8.35
N ARG A 33 3.08 -16.93 7.27
CA ARG A 33 3.86 -18.18 7.11
C ARG A 33 5.24 -17.97 6.51
N THR A 34 5.30 -17.23 5.42
CA THR A 34 6.55 -16.98 4.69
C THR A 34 7.29 -15.80 5.32
N GLY A 35 6.60 -14.69 5.54
CA GLY A 35 7.20 -13.44 6.00
C GLY A 35 8.03 -12.74 4.91
N ILE A 36 8.76 -11.71 5.30
CA ILE A 36 9.58 -10.86 4.43
C ILE A 36 10.98 -10.70 5.04
N ARG A 37 12.02 -10.73 4.20
CA ARG A 37 13.40 -10.48 4.65
C ARG A 37 13.73 -8.99 4.64
N PHE A 38 14.19 -8.48 5.78
CA PHE A 38 14.65 -7.09 5.94
C PHE A 38 16.14 -7.06 6.24
N TYR A 39 16.91 -6.37 5.40
CA TYR A 39 18.37 -6.25 5.56
C TYR A 39 18.79 -5.07 6.45
N HIS A 40 17.86 -4.18 6.80
CA HIS A 40 18.14 -3.03 7.65
C HIS A 40 17.89 -3.38 9.13
N PRO A 41 18.93 -3.34 10.00
CA PRO A 41 18.79 -3.77 11.40
C PRO A 41 17.79 -2.91 12.17
N GLY A 42 17.77 -1.59 11.93
CA GLY A 42 16.79 -0.71 12.58
C GLY A 42 15.34 -1.01 12.19
N ALA A 43 15.12 -1.55 10.98
CA ALA A 43 13.77 -1.95 10.57
C ALA A 43 13.33 -3.22 11.31
N LEU A 44 14.24 -4.18 11.49
CA LEU A 44 13.97 -5.40 12.25
C LEU A 44 13.61 -5.09 13.72
N GLU A 45 14.33 -4.17 14.36
CA GLU A 45 14.04 -3.76 15.73
C GLU A 45 12.66 -3.08 15.84
N MET A 46 12.32 -2.18 14.92
CA MET A 46 10.99 -1.55 14.88
C MET A 46 9.87 -2.58 14.66
N LEU A 47 10.08 -3.52 13.73
CA LEU A 47 9.12 -4.57 13.43
C LEU A 47 8.92 -5.50 14.63
N LYS A 48 10.00 -5.86 15.32
CA LYS A 48 9.94 -6.67 16.54
C LYS A 48 9.22 -5.95 17.67
N ALA A 49 9.48 -4.65 17.85
CA ALA A 49 8.79 -3.81 18.83
C ALA A 49 7.29 -3.67 18.52
N ALA A 50 6.92 -3.64 17.23
CA ALA A 50 5.54 -3.62 16.78
C ALA A 50 4.81 -4.97 16.96
N GLY A 51 5.52 -6.07 17.25
CA GLY A 51 4.94 -7.39 17.46
C GLY A 51 5.11 -8.37 16.29
N ALA A 52 5.97 -8.06 15.31
CA ALA A 52 6.35 -9.01 14.27
C ALA A 52 7.33 -10.06 14.82
N PHE A 53 7.23 -11.29 14.32
CA PHE A 53 8.13 -12.38 14.67
C PHE A 53 9.34 -12.39 13.75
N VAL A 54 10.49 -11.94 14.26
CA VAL A 54 11.76 -12.00 13.53
C VAL A 54 12.49 -13.30 13.83
N SER A 55 12.85 -14.03 12.77
CA SER A 55 13.57 -15.31 12.79
C SER A 55 14.71 -15.29 11.76
N ASP A 56 15.65 -16.25 11.82
CA ASP A 56 16.73 -16.39 10.82
C ASP A 56 17.57 -15.10 10.62
N GLY A 57 17.66 -14.27 11.66
CA GLY A 57 18.39 -13.00 11.66
C GLY A 57 17.74 -11.85 10.89
N ASN A 58 16.99 -12.12 9.82
CA ASN A 58 16.41 -11.10 8.95
C ASN A 58 14.99 -11.37 8.45
N LEU A 59 14.37 -12.50 8.81
CA LEU A 59 13.04 -12.88 8.34
C LEU A 59 11.97 -12.44 9.33
N ALA A 60 11.22 -11.39 8.98
CA ALA A 60 10.08 -10.90 9.75
C ALA A 60 8.77 -11.52 9.27
N ARG A 61 8.02 -12.15 10.18
CA ARG A 61 6.67 -12.69 9.94
C ARG A 61 5.64 -11.83 10.65
N PHE A 62 4.52 -11.61 9.97
CA PHE A 62 3.51 -10.66 10.41
C PHE A 62 2.22 -11.41 10.76
N PRO A 63 1.73 -11.33 12.01
CA PRO A 63 0.39 -11.83 12.32
C PRO A 63 -0.67 -10.93 11.64
N ALA A 64 -1.83 -11.50 11.34
CA ALA A 64 -2.93 -10.79 10.67
C ALA A 64 -3.33 -9.50 11.41
N SER A 65 -3.44 -9.57 12.74
CA SER A 65 -3.79 -8.42 13.57
C SER A 65 -2.82 -7.25 13.41
N LEU A 66 -1.51 -7.51 13.32
CA LEU A 66 -0.51 -6.47 13.10
C LEU A 66 -0.70 -5.77 11.75
N VAL A 67 -1.04 -6.52 10.72
CA VAL A 67 -1.28 -5.97 9.37
C VAL A 67 -2.56 -5.17 9.34
N GLU A 68 -3.63 -5.67 9.96
CA GLU A 68 -4.92 -4.99 10.07
C GLU A 68 -4.80 -3.67 10.86
N ASP A 69 -4.08 -3.68 11.99
CA ASP A 69 -3.79 -2.48 12.78
C ASP A 69 -3.00 -1.44 11.96
N ALA A 70 -2.00 -1.89 11.19
CA ALA A 70 -1.22 -1.01 10.32
C ALA A 70 -2.09 -0.37 9.22
N ILE A 71 -2.97 -1.14 8.59
CA ILE A 71 -3.92 -0.64 7.59
C ILE A 71 -4.89 0.36 8.24
N ALA A 72 -5.43 0.03 9.41
CA ALA A 72 -6.35 0.91 10.14
C ALA A 72 -5.70 2.24 10.56
N SER A 73 -4.40 2.22 10.89
CA SER A 73 -3.65 3.43 11.23
C SER A 73 -3.37 4.35 10.03
N THR A 74 -3.52 3.84 8.80
CA THR A 74 -3.17 4.58 7.58
C THR A 74 -4.29 5.56 7.20
N PRO A 75 -3.97 6.84 6.94
CA PRO A 75 -4.98 7.81 6.51
C PRO A 75 -5.55 7.44 5.13
N SER A 76 -6.87 7.58 4.97
CA SER A 76 -7.55 7.31 3.69
C SER A 76 -7.17 8.27 2.57
N ARG A 77 -6.54 9.41 2.91
CA ARG A 77 -6.07 10.40 1.96
C ARG A 77 -4.82 11.10 2.48
N ILE A 78 -3.76 11.09 1.66
CA ILE A 78 -2.55 11.88 1.87
C ILE A 78 -2.52 12.94 0.76
N VAL A 79 -2.36 14.21 1.15
CA VAL A 79 -2.17 15.31 0.20
C VAL A 79 -0.68 15.47 -0.02
N MET A 80 -0.21 15.21 -1.24
CA MET A 80 1.17 15.54 -1.62
C MET A 80 1.21 17.02 -2.03
N CYS A 81 2.09 17.80 -1.40
CA CYS A 81 2.31 19.20 -1.76
C CYS A 81 3.58 19.34 -2.62
N ASP A 82 3.62 20.36 -3.48
CA ASP A 82 4.85 20.73 -4.18
C ASP A 82 5.84 21.47 -3.27
N ARG A 83 6.98 21.89 -3.84
CA ARG A 83 8.03 22.61 -3.12
C ARG A 83 7.58 23.99 -2.62
N ASP A 84 6.55 24.55 -3.24
CA ASP A 84 6.00 25.86 -2.91
C ASP A 84 4.85 25.75 -1.89
N GLY A 85 4.57 24.52 -1.41
CA GLY A 85 3.57 24.24 -0.38
C GLY A 85 2.15 24.12 -0.91
N GLU A 86 1.96 24.25 -2.23
CA GLU A 86 0.66 24.16 -2.84
C GLU A 86 0.25 22.68 -2.94
N PRO A 87 -0.99 22.32 -2.56
CA PRO A 87 -1.46 20.95 -2.64
C PRO A 87 -1.48 20.51 -4.10
N GLN A 88 -0.60 19.57 -4.45
CA GLN A 88 -0.50 18.98 -5.78
C GLN A 88 -1.70 18.04 -5.96
N SER A 89 -2.81 18.63 -6.38
CA SER A 89 -4.12 18.00 -6.50
C SER A 89 -4.28 17.02 -7.68
N SER A 90 -3.23 16.83 -8.49
CA SER A 90 -3.27 16.00 -9.70
C SER A 90 -2.85 14.54 -9.51
N TRP A 91 -2.42 14.12 -8.30
CA TRP A 91 -2.28 12.69 -7.97
C TRP A 91 -3.66 12.06 -7.70
N ARG A 92 -4.47 11.96 -8.76
CA ARG A 92 -5.71 11.19 -8.80
C ARG A 92 -5.47 9.98 -9.71
N ALA A 93 -5.35 8.78 -9.14
CA ALA A 93 -5.66 7.58 -9.91
C ALA A 93 -7.18 7.56 -10.18
N PRO A 94 -7.64 7.24 -11.41
CA PRO A 94 -7.12 6.15 -12.22
C PRO A 94 -6.63 6.60 -13.62
N GLY A 95 -5.43 6.17 -14.02
CA GLY A 95 -5.11 6.04 -15.45
C GLY A 95 -3.65 6.17 -15.87
N SER A 96 -2.84 7.04 -15.26
CA SER A 96 -1.44 7.17 -15.68
C SER A 96 -0.60 7.98 -14.69
N ILE A 97 0.56 7.43 -14.33
CA ILE A 97 1.66 8.19 -13.73
C ILE A 97 2.57 8.55 -14.90
N SER A 98 2.55 9.81 -15.33
CA SER A 98 3.54 10.32 -16.30
C SER A 98 4.62 11.07 -15.53
N GLY A 99 5.68 10.35 -15.18
CA GLY A 99 6.93 10.92 -14.68
C GLY A 99 8.07 10.50 -15.61
N PRO A 100 9.19 11.24 -15.67
CA PRO A 100 10.39 10.72 -16.32
C PRO A 100 10.74 9.38 -15.66
N ALA A 101 11.10 8.39 -16.47
CA ALA A 101 11.54 7.10 -15.95
C ALA A 101 12.65 7.33 -14.92
N PRO A 102 12.62 6.67 -13.75
CA PRO A 102 13.69 6.82 -12.77
C PRO A 102 15.01 6.45 -13.47
N ILE A 103 15.98 7.35 -13.40
CA ILE A 103 17.34 7.04 -13.82
C ILE A 103 17.87 5.98 -12.83
N VAL A 104 18.20 4.81 -13.35
CA VAL A 104 18.91 3.75 -12.61
C VAL A 104 20.41 4.01 -12.66
#